data_AF-A0A7Y0NNX8-F1
#
_entry.id   AF-A0A7Y0NNX8-F1
#
_cell.length_a   1.000
_cell.length_b   1.000
_cell.length_c   1.000
_cell.angle_alpha   90.00
_cell.angle_beta   90.00
_cell.angle_gamma   90.00
#
_symmetry.space_group_name_H-M   'P 1'
#
loop_
_entity.id
_entity.type
_entity.pdbx_description
1 polymer ?
#
loop_
_entity_poly.entity_id
_entity_poly.type
_entity_poly.pdbx_seq_one_letter_code
_entity_poly.pdbx_strand_id
1 'polypeptide(L)'
;MKWITRERPKIDRIACPWLIKRFIDPGAEIIYVPFERVLILADELDAIPFDLPGVEYSHYEDRCTFDYFLKKHQIRDEALDRMAAIIRGADTDRLDFAPQAAGLSAIFLGLSRNITNDQELLELGMKVYDGLYTWARHLHDQRHTQSPVEQLLLEVYNKYLKSSEKKAPEWTRELREMIQDQLDTNMSMSLQQASDSLEISPAYLSREFSRYFDNLSFGDYIRKMRIDKAISLMETVSYSLTEIAYLTGFSDQSHFNRIFKKQTGENPSAFRKKLLKGKKDTK
;
A
#
# COMPACT_ATOMS: atom_id res chain seq x y z
N MET A 1 -13.57 12.47 -37.20
CA MET A 1 -13.21 13.88 -37.46
C MET A 1 -11.75 13.97 -37.86
N LYS A 2 -11.37 14.93 -38.70
CA LYS A 2 -9.96 15.19 -39.05
C LYS A 2 -9.38 16.25 -38.13
N TRP A 3 -8.17 16.02 -37.64
CA TRP A 3 -7.41 16.95 -36.81
C TRP A 3 -6.07 17.20 -37.48
N ILE A 4 -5.62 18.45 -37.49
CA ILE A 4 -4.41 18.84 -38.21
C ILE A 4 -3.49 19.69 -37.33
N THR A 5 -2.19 19.41 -37.39
CA THR A 5 -1.17 20.22 -36.72
C THR A 5 0.12 20.21 -37.51
N ARG A 6 1.12 20.98 -37.05
CA ARG A 6 2.41 21.09 -37.72
C ARG A 6 3.23 19.81 -37.57
N GLU A 7 4.02 19.49 -38.60
CA GLU A 7 4.96 18.38 -38.65
C GLU A 7 6.05 18.43 -37.56
N ARG A 8 6.78 17.33 -37.41
CA ARG A 8 7.77 17.14 -36.34
C ARG A 8 7.15 17.29 -34.95
N PRO A 9 6.14 16.49 -34.61
CA PRO A 9 5.43 16.61 -33.34
C PRO A 9 6.36 16.31 -32.17
N LYS A 10 6.17 17.09 -31.11
CA LYS A 10 6.82 16.90 -29.81
C LYS A 10 5.78 16.36 -28.82
N ILE A 11 6.04 16.53 -27.53
CA ILE A 11 5.30 15.93 -26.43
C ILE A 11 3.80 16.21 -26.54
N ASP A 12 3.39 17.49 -26.54
CA ASP A 12 1.97 17.87 -26.51
C ASP A 12 1.24 17.54 -27.82
N ARG A 13 1.91 17.70 -28.97
CA ARG A 13 1.37 17.34 -30.30
C ARG A 13 1.24 15.84 -30.56
N ILE A 14 1.79 14.99 -29.70
CA ILE A 14 1.53 13.54 -29.70
C ILE A 14 0.50 13.19 -28.62
N ALA A 15 0.54 13.87 -27.46
CA ALA A 15 -0.41 13.68 -26.38
C ALA A 15 -1.85 14.00 -26.79
N CYS A 16 -2.06 15.10 -27.53
CA CYS A 16 -3.38 15.53 -27.98
C CYS A 16 -4.03 14.48 -28.91
N PRO A 17 -3.38 14.01 -29.99
CA PRO A 17 -3.86 12.87 -30.77
C PRO A 17 -4.20 11.62 -29.95
N TRP A 18 -3.41 11.30 -28.92
CA TRP A 18 -3.70 10.19 -28.02
C TRP A 18 -4.98 10.40 -27.25
N LEU A 19 -5.15 11.57 -26.64
CA LEU A 19 -6.36 11.94 -25.91
C LEU A 19 -7.60 11.93 -26.81
N ILE A 20 -7.47 12.51 -28.02
CA ILE A 20 -8.55 12.52 -29.01
C ILE A 20 -9.00 11.10 -29.31
N LYS A 21 -8.06 10.21 -29.70
CA LYS A 21 -8.39 8.84 -30.10
C LYS A 21 -8.90 7.95 -28.95
N ARG A 22 -8.59 8.28 -27.70
CA ARG A 22 -8.98 7.46 -26.53
C ARG A 22 -10.25 7.95 -25.85
N PHE A 23 -10.52 9.26 -25.87
CA PHE A 23 -11.58 9.87 -25.04
C PHE A 23 -12.57 10.74 -25.82
N ILE A 24 -12.28 11.13 -27.07
CA ILE A 24 -13.12 12.07 -27.83
C ILE A 24 -13.69 11.39 -29.09
N ASP A 25 -12.83 10.89 -29.97
CA ASP A 25 -13.20 10.29 -31.25
C ASP A 25 -12.20 9.18 -31.63
N PRO A 26 -12.56 7.89 -31.41
CA PRO A 26 -11.72 6.75 -31.79
C PRO A 26 -11.40 6.66 -33.28
N GLY A 27 -12.29 7.21 -34.13
CA GLY A 27 -12.14 7.26 -35.58
C GLY A 27 -11.38 8.48 -36.09
N ALA A 28 -10.80 9.30 -35.19
CA ALA A 28 -10.11 10.52 -35.58
C ALA A 28 -8.90 10.24 -36.50
N GLU A 29 -8.80 11.02 -37.58
CA GLU A 29 -7.66 11.07 -38.46
C GLU A 29 -6.76 12.25 -38.05
N ILE A 30 -5.45 12.00 -37.92
CA ILE A 30 -4.47 12.98 -37.45
C ILE A 30 -3.53 13.28 -38.60
N ILE A 31 -3.41 14.56 -38.95
CA ILE A 31 -2.70 15.03 -40.13
C ILE A 31 -1.56 15.96 -39.69
N TYR A 32 -0.34 15.66 -40.13
CA TYR A 32 0.85 16.48 -39.91
C TYR A 32 1.30 17.11 -41.21
N VAL A 33 1.50 18.43 -41.22
CA VAL A 33 1.91 19.20 -42.40
C VAL A 33 2.89 20.31 -42.04
N PRO A 34 3.65 20.88 -42.99
CA PRO A 34 4.47 22.06 -42.73
C PRO A 34 3.66 23.19 -42.08
N PHE A 35 4.28 23.91 -41.13
CA PHE A 35 3.60 24.89 -40.27
C PHE A 35 2.79 25.92 -41.07
N GLU A 36 3.38 26.46 -42.14
CA GLU A 36 2.79 27.44 -43.04
C GLU A 36 1.59 26.91 -43.84
N ARG A 37 1.42 25.59 -43.92
CA ARG A 37 0.33 24.93 -44.64
C ARG A 37 -0.83 24.52 -43.74
N VAL A 38 -0.66 24.55 -42.41
CA VAL A 38 -1.65 23.98 -41.47
C VAL A 38 -3.02 24.62 -41.62
N LEU A 39 -3.12 25.96 -41.57
CA LEU A 39 -4.41 26.65 -41.65
C LEU A 39 -5.06 26.54 -43.03
N ILE A 40 -4.25 26.55 -44.09
CA ILE A 40 -4.73 26.39 -45.48
C ILE A 40 -5.35 25.00 -45.65
N LEU A 41 -4.63 23.96 -45.25
CA LEU A 41 -5.10 22.58 -45.37
C LEU A 41 -6.20 22.23 -44.35
N ALA A 42 -6.26 22.93 -43.22
CA ALA A 42 -7.38 22.80 -42.27
C ALA A 42 -8.71 23.16 -42.93
N ASP A 43 -8.75 24.29 -43.65
CA ASP A 43 -9.93 24.74 -44.39
C ASP A 43 -10.26 23.81 -45.57
N GLU A 44 -9.25 23.46 -46.39
CA GLU A 44 -9.43 22.58 -47.56
C GLU A 44 -9.91 21.17 -47.20
N LEU A 45 -9.48 20.63 -46.06
CA LEU A 45 -9.77 19.25 -45.63
C LEU A 45 -10.93 19.14 -44.63
N ASP A 46 -11.52 20.28 -44.22
CA ASP A 46 -12.46 20.37 -43.10
C ASP A 46 -11.90 19.70 -41.84
N ALA A 47 -10.65 20.06 -41.49
CA ALA A 47 -9.90 19.51 -40.37
C ALA A 47 -9.72 20.55 -39.26
N ILE A 48 -9.84 20.12 -38.01
CA ILE A 48 -9.75 21.00 -36.84
C ILE A 48 -8.26 21.23 -36.50
N PRO A 49 -7.75 22.47 -36.59
CA PRO A 49 -6.36 22.75 -36.28
C PRO A 49 -6.12 22.83 -34.76
N PHE A 50 -4.97 22.33 -34.29
CA PHE A 50 -4.59 22.41 -32.87
C PHE A 50 -3.08 22.62 -32.66
N ASP A 51 -2.70 23.08 -31.45
CA ASP A 51 -1.34 23.42 -31.05
C ASP A 51 -0.68 24.52 -31.92
N LEU A 52 -1.47 25.54 -32.27
CA LEU A 52 -1.02 26.68 -33.07
C LEU A 52 -1.44 28.01 -32.42
N PRO A 53 -0.69 29.10 -32.61
CA PRO A 53 -1.15 30.42 -32.20
C PRO A 53 -2.46 30.80 -32.90
N GLY A 54 -3.46 31.25 -32.14
CA GLY A 54 -4.70 31.81 -32.68
C GLY A 54 -5.78 30.79 -33.09
N VAL A 55 -5.55 29.48 -32.93
CA VAL A 55 -6.60 28.46 -33.11
C VAL A 55 -7.28 28.15 -31.78
N GLU A 56 -8.48 27.57 -31.83
CA GLU A 56 -9.27 27.25 -30.63
C GLU A 56 -8.53 26.28 -29.68
N TYR A 57 -8.02 25.18 -30.22
CA TYR A 57 -7.30 24.16 -29.48
C TYR A 57 -5.82 24.53 -29.37
N SER A 58 -5.49 25.37 -28.39
CA SER A 58 -4.13 25.89 -28.21
C SER A 58 -3.77 26.02 -26.73
N HIS A 59 -2.52 26.45 -26.47
CA HIS A 59 -2.05 26.79 -25.12
C HIS A 59 -2.87 27.95 -24.56
N TYR A 60 -3.08 27.95 -23.24
CA TYR A 60 -3.77 29.04 -22.55
C TYR A 60 -3.14 29.27 -21.17
N GLU A 61 -2.91 30.51 -20.80
CA GLU A 61 -2.19 30.85 -19.56
C GLU A 61 -0.88 30.02 -19.46
N ASP A 62 -0.68 29.30 -18.37
CA ASP A 62 0.44 28.37 -18.14
C ASP A 62 0.04 26.90 -18.39
N ARG A 63 -0.88 26.64 -19.32
CA ARG A 63 -1.43 25.30 -19.63
C ARG A 63 -1.18 24.96 -21.09
N CYS A 64 -0.90 23.68 -21.36
CA CYS A 64 -0.63 23.21 -22.72
C CYS A 64 -1.93 22.86 -23.47
N THR A 65 -1.84 22.45 -24.74
CA THR A 65 -3.01 22.14 -25.57
C THR A 65 -3.77 20.93 -25.00
N PHE A 66 -3.06 19.94 -24.43
CA PHE A 66 -3.68 18.80 -23.76
C PHE A 66 -4.63 19.22 -22.62
N ASP A 67 -4.23 20.18 -21.79
CA ASP A 67 -5.09 20.75 -20.75
C ASP A 67 -6.36 21.37 -21.34
N TYR A 68 -6.22 22.06 -22.48
CA TYR A 68 -7.36 22.70 -23.14
C TYR A 68 -8.37 21.66 -23.61
N PHE A 69 -7.92 20.54 -24.17
CA PHE A 69 -8.81 19.43 -24.53
C PHE A 69 -9.59 18.89 -23.33
N LEU A 70 -8.93 18.65 -22.19
CA LEU A 70 -9.62 18.19 -20.97
C LEU A 70 -10.70 19.19 -20.54
N LYS A 71 -10.37 20.49 -20.53
CA LYS A 71 -11.29 21.57 -20.17
C LYS A 71 -12.47 21.68 -21.14
N LYS A 72 -12.18 21.73 -22.45
CA LYS A 72 -13.18 21.94 -23.52
C LYS A 72 -14.17 20.79 -23.59
N HIS A 73 -13.69 19.55 -23.48
CA HIS A 73 -14.52 18.35 -23.57
C HIS A 73 -15.06 17.88 -22.20
N GLN A 74 -14.78 18.63 -21.12
CA GLN A 74 -15.22 18.33 -19.75
C GLN A 74 -14.85 16.92 -19.28
N ILE A 75 -13.68 16.43 -19.70
CA ILE A 75 -13.19 15.11 -19.35
C ILE A 75 -12.71 15.16 -17.89
N ARG A 76 -13.30 14.31 -17.04
CA ARG A 76 -12.95 14.20 -15.61
C ARG A 76 -12.39 12.83 -15.32
N ASP A 77 -11.07 12.75 -15.18
CA ASP A 77 -10.33 11.53 -14.85
C ASP A 77 -9.05 11.91 -14.12
N GLU A 78 -8.90 11.44 -12.88
CA GLU A 78 -7.74 11.76 -12.03
C GLU A 78 -6.41 11.29 -12.65
N ALA A 79 -6.43 10.22 -13.44
CA ALA A 79 -5.24 9.76 -14.16
C ALA A 79 -4.85 10.74 -15.27
N LEU A 80 -5.84 11.33 -15.96
CA LEU A 80 -5.60 12.37 -16.96
C LEU A 80 -5.13 13.68 -16.32
N ASP A 81 -5.62 14.03 -15.13
CA ASP A 81 -5.13 15.20 -14.38
C ASP A 81 -3.64 15.04 -14.01
N ARG A 82 -3.24 13.84 -13.58
CA ARG A 82 -1.83 13.50 -13.32
C ARG A 82 -1.00 13.57 -14.61
N MET A 83 -1.50 13.00 -15.69
CA MET A 83 -0.83 13.08 -16.99
C MET A 83 -0.68 14.52 -17.47
N ALA A 84 -1.69 15.37 -17.30
CA ALA A 84 -1.64 16.77 -17.70
C ALA A 84 -0.51 17.54 -17.00
N ALA A 85 -0.26 17.27 -15.71
CA ALA A 85 0.88 17.83 -14.99
C ALA A 85 2.23 17.37 -15.58
N ILE A 86 2.35 16.08 -15.90
CA ILE A 86 3.58 15.49 -16.48
C ILE A 86 3.84 16.04 -17.89
N ILE A 87 2.82 16.03 -18.75
CA ILE A 87 2.88 16.48 -20.15
C ILE A 87 3.28 17.95 -20.19
N ARG A 88 2.61 18.79 -19.40
CA ARG A 88 2.91 20.21 -19.34
C ARG A 88 4.32 20.49 -18.84
N GLY A 89 4.76 19.80 -17.77
CA GLY A 89 6.12 19.96 -17.26
C GLY A 89 7.16 19.60 -18.33
N ALA A 90 6.88 18.56 -19.11
CA ALA A 90 7.79 18.09 -20.15
C ALA A 90 7.76 18.99 -21.42
N ASP A 91 6.60 19.53 -21.80
CA ASP A 91 6.43 20.37 -22.99
C ASP A 91 6.93 21.81 -22.78
N THR A 92 6.83 22.33 -21.55
CA THR A 92 7.22 23.71 -21.19
C THR A 92 8.59 23.83 -20.50
N ASP A 93 9.36 22.74 -20.44
CA ASP A 93 10.65 22.66 -19.72
C ASP A 93 10.56 23.01 -18.21
N ARG A 94 9.38 22.79 -17.63
CA ARG A 94 9.07 22.95 -16.20
C ARG A 94 9.04 21.60 -15.51
N LEU A 95 10.21 20.96 -15.46
CA LEU A 95 10.38 19.60 -14.95
C LEU A 95 10.02 19.46 -13.45
N ASP A 96 9.85 20.58 -12.75
CA ASP A 96 9.38 20.67 -11.36
C ASP A 96 7.90 20.31 -11.19
N PHE A 97 7.08 20.32 -12.26
CA PHE A 97 5.65 20.02 -12.18
C PHE A 97 5.34 18.56 -11.85
N ALA A 98 6.19 17.63 -12.28
CA ALA A 98 6.09 16.23 -11.92
C ALA A 98 7.45 15.53 -12.08
N PRO A 99 7.86 14.63 -11.16
CA PRO A 99 9.12 13.89 -11.27
C PRO A 99 9.27 13.12 -12.59
N GLN A 100 8.15 12.69 -13.18
CA GLN A 100 8.09 11.91 -14.42
C GLN A 100 8.31 12.78 -15.67
N ALA A 101 8.18 14.12 -15.57
CA ALA A 101 8.28 15.03 -16.70
C ALA A 101 9.66 14.98 -17.38
N ALA A 102 10.73 14.91 -16.59
CA ALA A 102 12.10 14.79 -17.11
C ALA A 102 12.30 13.53 -17.96
N GLY A 103 11.76 12.39 -17.49
CA GLY A 103 11.83 11.13 -18.23
C GLY A 103 11.01 11.15 -19.52
N LEU A 104 9.78 11.69 -19.45
CA LEU A 104 8.93 11.85 -20.63
C LEU A 104 9.59 12.75 -21.69
N SER A 105 10.16 13.88 -21.26
CA SER A 105 10.90 14.80 -22.13
C SER A 105 12.08 14.11 -22.80
N ALA A 106 12.92 13.40 -22.03
CA ALA A 106 14.07 12.67 -22.56
C ALA A 106 13.69 11.62 -23.60
N ILE A 107 12.62 10.85 -23.35
CA ILE A 107 12.10 9.85 -24.29
C ILE A 107 11.67 10.53 -25.59
N PHE A 108 10.78 11.53 -25.54
CA PHE A 108 10.23 12.14 -26.75
C PHE A 108 11.25 12.97 -27.54
N LEU A 109 12.22 13.60 -26.88
CA LEU A 109 13.35 14.24 -27.56
C LEU A 109 14.18 13.22 -28.34
N GLY A 110 14.47 12.06 -27.75
CA GLY A 110 15.18 10.96 -28.42
C GLY A 110 14.38 10.36 -29.58
N LEU A 111 13.09 10.08 -29.37
CA LEU A 111 12.20 9.53 -30.40
C LEU A 111 12.08 10.48 -31.59
N SER A 112 11.86 11.79 -31.33
CA SER A 112 11.75 12.80 -32.39
C SER A 112 13.05 12.99 -33.18
N ARG A 113 14.20 12.68 -32.57
CA ARG A 113 15.50 12.68 -33.25
C ARG A 113 15.69 11.47 -34.15
N ASN A 114 15.23 10.30 -33.71
CA ASN A 114 15.48 9.02 -34.38
C ASN A 114 14.44 8.70 -35.47
N ILE A 115 13.20 9.15 -35.30
CA ILE A 115 12.09 8.86 -36.19
C ILE A 115 11.72 10.14 -36.95
N THR A 116 11.87 10.12 -38.27
CA THR A 116 11.57 11.28 -39.12
C THR A 116 10.18 11.24 -39.72
N ASN A 117 9.50 10.09 -39.71
CA ASN A 117 8.13 9.93 -40.15
C ASN A 117 7.19 10.24 -38.97
N ASP A 118 6.39 11.30 -39.11
CA ASP A 118 5.51 11.79 -38.03
C ASP A 118 4.40 10.79 -37.67
N GLN A 119 3.92 9.99 -38.63
CA GLN A 119 2.89 8.99 -38.38
C GLN A 119 3.44 7.80 -37.60
N GLU A 120 4.65 7.35 -37.93
CA GLU A 120 5.37 6.33 -37.17
C GLU A 120 5.69 6.80 -35.74
N LEU A 121 6.13 8.05 -35.60
CA LEU A 121 6.39 8.66 -34.30
C LEU A 121 5.11 8.76 -33.46
N LEU A 122 3.98 9.14 -34.07
CA LEU A 122 2.68 9.14 -33.42
C LEU A 122 2.31 7.74 -32.93
N GLU A 123 2.38 6.71 -33.78
CA GLU A 123 2.03 5.33 -33.40
C GLU A 123 2.86 4.79 -32.23
N LEU A 124 4.17 5.09 -32.19
CA LEU A 124 5.00 4.74 -31.06
C LEU A 124 4.65 5.55 -29.81
N GLY A 125 4.45 6.86 -29.98
CA GLY A 125 4.06 7.77 -28.90
C GLY A 125 2.73 7.39 -28.25
N MET A 126 1.77 6.90 -29.03
CA MET A 126 0.50 6.36 -28.52
C MET A 126 0.71 5.26 -27.49
N LYS A 127 1.68 4.35 -27.73
CA LYS A 127 1.99 3.25 -26.79
C LYS A 127 2.64 3.77 -25.51
N VAL A 128 3.49 4.80 -25.63
CA VAL A 128 4.10 5.47 -24.46
C VAL A 128 3.00 6.10 -23.59
N TYR A 129 2.04 6.80 -24.20
CA TYR A 129 0.93 7.40 -23.48
C TYR A 129 -0.07 6.37 -22.93
N ASP A 130 -0.32 5.25 -23.61
CA ASP A 130 -1.11 4.13 -23.06
C ASP A 130 -0.45 3.57 -21.79
N GLY A 131 0.88 3.40 -21.80
CA GLY A 131 1.65 3.00 -20.64
C GLY A 131 1.63 4.04 -19.51
N LEU A 132 1.79 5.32 -19.85
CA LEU A 132 1.75 6.42 -18.88
C LEU A 132 0.36 6.55 -18.23
N TYR A 133 -0.71 6.39 -19.00
CA TYR A 133 -2.08 6.39 -18.49
C TYR A 133 -2.36 5.21 -17.57
N THR A 134 -1.93 4.00 -17.97
CA THR A 134 -2.05 2.80 -17.12
C THR A 134 -1.32 2.99 -15.80
N TRP A 135 -0.10 3.54 -15.84
CA TRP A 135 0.65 3.89 -14.64
C TRP A 135 -0.09 4.94 -13.79
N ALA A 136 -0.53 6.04 -14.40
CA ALA A 136 -1.23 7.12 -13.69
C ALA A 136 -2.51 6.62 -13.00
N ARG A 137 -3.24 5.71 -13.65
CA ARG A 137 -4.51 5.16 -13.18
C ARG A 137 -4.35 4.09 -12.11
N HIS A 138 -3.34 3.23 -12.21
CA HIS A 138 -3.27 2.00 -11.40
C HIS A 138 -1.97 1.81 -10.61
N LEU A 139 -0.87 2.43 -11.03
CA LEU A 139 0.47 2.10 -10.53
C LEU A 139 1.21 3.29 -9.93
N HIS A 140 0.59 4.48 -9.85
CA HIS A 140 1.28 5.70 -9.40
C HIS A 140 1.75 5.64 -7.94
N ASP A 141 1.11 4.81 -7.11
CA ASP A 141 1.50 4.56 -5.71
C ASP A 141 2.48 3.37 -5.56
N GLN A 142 2.75 2.63 -6.64
CA GLN A 142 3.68 1.51 -6.57
C GLN A 142 5.10 2.01 -6.39
N ARG A 143 5.70 1.64 -5.25
CA ARG A 143 7.11 1.85 -4.99
C ARG A 143 7.88 0.61 -5.42
N HIS A 144 8.94 0.80 -6.19
CA HIS A 144 9.93 -0.26 -6.38
C HIS A 144 10.72 -0.41 -5.08
N THR A 145 10.25 -1.29 -4.20
CA THR A 145 10.85 -1.57 -2.88
C THR A 145 12.13 -2.41 -2.99
N GLN A 146 12.67 -2.64 -4.18
CA GLN A 146 14.03 -3.20 -4.34
C GLN A 146 15.09 -2.13 -4.08
N SER A 147 15.02 -1.49 -2.91
CA SER A 147 16.11 -0.68 -2.41
C SER A 147 17.19 -1.62 -1.88
N PRO A 148 18.46 -1.45 -2.29
CA PRO A 148 19.60 -2.12 -1.65
C PRO A 148 19.61 -1.93 -0.13
N VAL A 149 18.98 -0.87 0.38
CA VAL A 149 18.81 -0.60 1.81
C VAL A 149 17.86 -1.59 2.47
N GLU A 150 16.80 -2.03 1.80
CA GLU A 150 15.89 -3.06 2.34
C GLU A 150 16.60 -4.42 2.40
N GLN A 151 17.39 -4.77 1.38
CA GLN A 151 18.24 -5.96 1.43
C GLN A 151 19.29 -5.87 2.54
N LEU A 152 19.95 -4.72 2.69
CA LEU A 152 20.91 -4.50 3.78
C LEU A 152 20.25 -4.57 5.15
N LEU A 153 19.04 -4.03 5.32
CA LEU A 153 18.25 -4.14 6.55
C LEU A 153 17.88 -5.59 6.84
N LEU A 154 17.45 -6.36 5.84
CA LEU A 154 17.14 -7.78 5.98
C LEU A 154 18.41 -8.60 6.29
N GLU A 155 19.54 -8.27 5.69
CA GLU A 155 20.84 -8.90 6.00
C GLU A 155 21.27 -8.60 7.43
N VAL A 156 21.20 -7.34 7.87
CA VAL A 156 21.49 -6.95 9.26
C VAL A 156 20.53 -7.65 10.22
N TYR A 157 19.24 -7.69 9.91
CA TYR A 157 18.23 -8.41 10.70
C TYR A 157 18.56 -9.90 10.81
N ASN A 158 18.81 -10.57 9.69
CA ASN A 158 19.12 -12.00 9.71
C ASN A 158 20.47 -12.30 10.40
N LYS A 159 21.48 -11.45 10.18
CA LYS A 159 22.84 -11.65 10.69
C LYS A 159 22.97 -11.34 12.18
N TYR A 160 22.26 -10.34 12.69
CA TYR A 160 22.43 -9.86 14.07
C TYR A 160 21.20 -10.05 14.96
N LEU A 161 20.00 -10.02 14.39
CA LEU A 161 18.77 -10.18 15.18
C LEU A 161 18.34 -11.65 15.24
N LYS A 162 18.49 -12.41 14.16
CA LYS A 162 18.15 -13.86 14.12
C LYS A 162 19.24 -14.76 14.71
N SER A 163 20.51 -14.35 14.68
CA SER A 163 21.63 -15.10 15.29
C SER A 163 21.66 -15.00 16.83
N SER A 164 20.82 -14.15 17.42
CA SER A 164 20.70 -14.02 18.88
C SER A 164 19.84 -15.12 19.53
N GLU A 165 19.13 -15.93 18.74
CA GLU A 165 18.50 -17.15 19.23
C GLU A 165 19.55 -18.23 19.45
N LYS A 166 20.18 -18.22 20.64
CA LYS A 166 20.69 -19.47 21.22
C LYS A 166 19.53 -20.47 21.14
N LYS A 167 19.73 -21.61 20.46
CA LYS A 167 18.73 -22.69 20.34
C LYS A 167 18.00 -22.82 21.68
N ALA A 168 16.70 -22.57 21.66
CA ALA A 168 15.88 -22.68 22.85
C ALA A 168 16.10 -24.08 23.44
N PRO A 169 16.39 -24.20 24.75
CA PRO A 169 16.54 -25.51 25.39
C PRO A 169 15.31 -26.38 25.13
N GLU A 170 15.48 -27.70 24.97
CA GLU A 170 14.37 -28.64 24.72
C GLU A 170 13.24 -28.50 25.76
N TRP A 171 13.60 -28.27 27.03
CA TRP A 171 12.64 -28.06 28.12
C TRP A 171 11.66 -26.90 27.85
N THR A 172 12.00 -25.92 27.01
CA THR A 172 11.11 -24.79 26.70
C THR A 172 9.87 -25.22 25.92
N ARG A 173 10.02 -26.19 25.01
CA ARG A 173 8.91 -26.75 24.23
C ARG A 173 8.03 -27.61 25.13
N GLU A 174 8.65 -28.53 25.88
CA GLU A 174 7.95 -29.41 26.82
C GLU A 174 7.19 -28.60 27.89
N LEU A 175 7.81 -27.54 28.44
CA LEU A 175 7.14 -26.67 29.40
C LEU A 175 5.93 -25.96 28.80
N ARG A 176 6.00 -25.54 27.52
CA ARG A 176 4.87 -24.90 26.85
C ARG A 176 3.71 -25.87 26.70
N GLU A 177 3.99 -27.12 26.34
CA GLU A 177 2.98 -28.20 26.27
C GLU A 177 2.36 -28.46 27.65
N MET A 178 3.19 -28.59 28.69
CA MET A 178 2.71 -28.74 30.07
C MET A 178 1.82 -27.58 30.53
N ILE A 179 2.20 -26.34 30.22
CA ILE A 179 1.40 -25.15 30.57
C ILE A 179 0.07 -25.17 29.83
N GLN A 180 0.05 -25.57 28.55
CA GLN A 180 -1.16 -25.66 27.76
C GLN A 180 -2.12 -26.73 28.31
N ASP A 181 -1.62 -27.94 28.61
CA ASP A 181 -2.42 -29.01 29.22
C ASP A 181 -3.02 -28.60 30.57
N GLN A 182 -2.26 -27.85 31.38
CA GLN A 182 -2.75 -27.31 32.64
C GLN A 182 -3.86 -26.27 32.46
N LEU A 183 -3.74 -25.40 31.46
CA LEU A 183 -4.79 -24.44 31.14
C LEU A 183 -6.06 -25.15 30.71
N ASP A 184 -5.96 -26.26 29.99
CA ASP A 184 -7.11 -27.03 29.50
C ASP A 184 -7.76 -27.88 30.58
N THR A 185 -6.98 -28.37 31.55
CA THR A 185 -7.47 -29.14 32.71
C THR A 185 -7.83 -28.27 33.93
N ASN A 186 -7.64 -26.95 33.87
CA ASN A 186 -7.85 -26.00 34.97
C ASN A 186 -7.06 -26.32 36.25
N MET A 187 -5.95 -27.05 36.12
CA MET A 187 -5.09 -27.38 37.25
C MET A 187 -4.08 -26.24 37.53
N SER A 188 -3.61 -26.18 38.78
CA SER A 188 -2.53 -25.27 39.17
C SER A 188 -1.23 -26.03 39.27
N MET A 189 -0.26 -25.64 38.45
CA MET A 189 1.11 -26.13 38.53
C MET A 189 1.98 -25.08 39.22
N SER A 190 2.75 -25.52 40.20
CA SER A 190 3.84 -24.73 40.79
C SER A 190 5.11 -24.86 39.94
N LEU A 191 6.02 -23.89 40.08
CA LEU A 191 7.34 -23.97 39.47
C LEU A 191 8.08 -25.27 39.87
N GLN A 192 7.90 -25.74 41.12
CA GLN A 192 8.50 -26.97 41.61
C GLN A 192 8.03 -28.18 40.82
N GLN A 193 6.71 -28.34 40.65
CA GLN A 193 6.14 -29.45 39.89
C GLN A 193 6.58 -29.43 38.42
N ALA A 194 6.66 -28.24 37.81
CA ALA A 194 7.18 -28.08 36.45
C ALA A 194 8.65 -28.51 36.36
N SER A 195 9.45 -28.16 37.37
CA SER A 195 10.87 -28.51 37.44
C SER A 195 11.09 -30.02 37.59
N ASP A 196 10.29 -30.66 38.46
CA ASP A 196 10.36 -32.10 38.71
C ASP A 196 10.00 -32.91 37.45
N SER A 197 8.97 -32.51 36.70
CA SER A 197 8.57 -33.18 35.45
C SER A 197 9.57 -33.00 34.30
N LEU A 198 10.30 -31.87 34.27
CA LEU A 198 11.31 -31.57 33.26
C LEU A 198 12.71 -32.06 33.64
N GLU A 199 12.85 -32.71 34.81
CA GLU A 199 14.13 -33.18 35.37
C GLU A 199 15.20 -32.07 35.48
N ILE A 200 14.79 -30.83 35.74
CA ILE A 200 15.68 -29.67 35.91
C ILE A 200 15.54 -29.04 37.29
N SER A 201 16.59 -28.34 37.76
CA SER A 201 16.49 -27.68 39.06
C SER A 201 15.53 -26.47 39.03
N PRO A 202 14.72 -26.24 40.09
CA PRO A 202 13.83 -25.09 40.19
C PRO A 202 14.53 -23.74 40.10
N ALA A 203 15.76 -23.65 40.64
CA ALA A 203 16.57 -22.44 40.58
C ALA A 203 17.01 -22.12 39.13
N TYR A 204 17.37 -23.15 38.36
CA TYR A 204 17.70 -22.99 36.94
C TYR A 204 16.47 -22.58 36.14
N LEU A 205 15.34 -23.29 36.32
CA LEU A 205 14.11 -22.96 35.62
C LEU A 205 13.67 -21.52 35.91
N SER A 206 13.64 -21.11 37.18
CA SER A 206 13.26 -19.73 37.55
C SER A 206 14.15 -18.67 36.90
N ARG A 207 15.46 -18.93 36.79
CA ARG A 207 16.43 -17.96 36.25
C ARG A 207 16.33 -17.84 34.74
N GLU A 208 16.13 -18.96 34.04
CA GLU A 208 16.09 -18.98 32.57
C GLU A 208 14.69 -18.72 32.00
N PHE A 209 13.62 -18.92 32.78
CA PHE A 209 12.23 -18.83 32.30
C PHE A 209 11.93 -17.50 31.60
N SER A 210 12.23 -16.35 32.22
CA SER A 210 11.90 -15.05 31.64
C SER A 210 12.56 -14.82 30.27
N ARG A 211 13.74 -15.41 30.03
CA ARG A 211 14.44 -15.29 28.74
C ARG A 211 13.64 -15.87 27.58
N TYR A 212 12.81 -16.89 27.83
CA TYR A 212 12.08 -17.62 26.80
C TYR A 212 10.55 -17.40 26.84
N PHE A 213 10.03 -16.79 27.91
CA PHE A 213 8.59 -16.64 28.15
C PHE A 213 8.23 -15.17 28.45
N ASP A 214 8.22 -14.33 27.41
CA ASP A 214 7.76 -12.93 27.41
C ASP A 214 8.44 -12.00 28.43
N ASN A 215 9.65 -12.34 28.90
CA ASN A 215 10.31 -11.63 29.99
C ASN A 215 9.48 -11.56 31.28
N LEU A 216 8.62 -12.56 31.51
CA LEU A 216 7.75 -12.67 32.68
C LEU A 216 8.28 -13.71 33.67
N SER A 217 7.86 -13.61 34.93
CA SER A 217 8.02 -14.71 35.88
C SER A 217 7.06 -15.86 35.53
N PHE A 218 7.36 -17.09 35.97
CA PHE A 218 6.49 -18.25 35.75
C PHE A 218 5.03 -17.97 36.16
N GLY A 219 4.83 -17.43 37.38
CA GLY A 219 3.48 -17.11 37.86
C GLY A 219 2.79 -15.98 37.10
N ASP A 220 3.53 -14.98 36.63
CA ASP A 220 2.97 -13.91 35.80
C ASP A 220 2.57 -14.42 34.42
N TYR A 221 3.38 -15.32 33.84
CA TYR A 221 3.10 -15.95 32.55
C TYR A 221 1.86 -16.84 32.62
N ILE A 222 1.73 -17.70 33.64
CA ILE A 222 0.50 -18.49 33.85
C ILE A 222 -0.71 -17.58 33.99
N ARG A 223 -0.60 -16.50 34.78
CA ARG A 223 -1.70 -15.53 34.94
C ARG A 223 -2.06 -14.86 33.62
N LYS A 224 -1.08 -14.47 32.80
CA LYS A 224 -1.30 -13.92 31.45
C LYS A 224 -2.08 -14.91 30.58
N MET A 225 -1.61 -16.16 30.48
CA MET A 225 -2.26 -17.19 29.66
C MET A 225 -3.71 -17.47 30.11
N ARG A 226 -3.98 -17.45 31.41
CA ARG A 226 -5.35 -17.58 31.96
C ARG A 226 -6.24 -16.41 31.56
N ILE A 227 -5.71 -15.18 31.52
CA ILE A 227 -6.45 -14.01 31.04
C ILE A 227 -6.70 -14.10 29.53
N ASP A 228 -5.73 -14.55 28.74
CA ASP A 228 -5.90 -14.73 27.30
C ASP A 228 -7.00 -15.77 27.00
N LYS A 229 -7.04 -16.89 27.75
CA LYS A 229 -8.15 -17.85 27.72
C LYS A 229 -9.48 -17.25 28.19
N ALA A 230 -9.46 -16.39 29.19
CA ALA A 230 -10.68 -15.70 29.65
C ALA A 230 -11.26 -14.79 28.56
N ILE A 231 -10.40 -14.09 27.81
CA ILE A 231 -10.80 -13.26 26.68
C ILE A 231 -11.44 -14.11 25.59
N SER A 232 -10.84 -15.25 25.21
CA SER A 232 -11.42 -16.13 24.17
C SER A 232 -12.78 -16.73 24.59
N LEU A 233 -12.96 -17.05 25.88
CA LEU A 233 -14.25 -17.49 26.42
C LEU A 233 -15.30 -16.37 26.41
N MET A 234 -14.91 -15.10 26.60
CA MET A 234 -15.82 -13.96 26.48
C MET A 234 -16.28 -13.70 25.05
N GLU A 235 -15.54 -14.16 24.04
CA GLU A 235 -15.87 -13.97 22.62
C GLU A 235 -16.86 -15.01 22.08
N THR A 236 -16.87 -16.20 22.68
CA THR A 236 -17.47 -17.42 22.12
C THR A 236 -18.66 -17.95 22.90
N VAL A 237 -18.75 -17.71 24.23
CA VAL A 237 -19.76 -18.37 25.09
C VAL A 237 -20.43 -17.40 26.08
N SER A 238 -21.70 -17.67 26.41
CA SER A 238 -22.51 -16.92 27.37
C SER A 238 -22.22 -17.25 28.84
N TYR A 239 -20.96 -17.54 29.20
CA TYR A 239 -20.59 -17.73 30.60
C TYR A 239 -20.61 -16.39 31.35
N SER A 240 -21.09 -16.40 32.59
CA SER A 240 -20.92 -15.29 33.52
C SER A 240 -19.43 -15.03 33.80
N LEU A 241 -19.10 -13.82 34.29
CA LEU A 241 -17.71 -13.49 34.65
C LEU A 241 -17.18 -14.38 35.79
N THR A 242 -18.08 -14.83 36.67
CA THR A 242 -17.78 -15.76 37.75
C THR A 242 -17.41 -17.13 37.19
N GLU A 243 -18.20 -17.67 36.25
CA GLU A 243 -17.90 -18.93 35.58
C GLU A 243 -16.59 -18.86 34.78
N ILE A 244 -16.33 -17.77 34.06
CA ILE A 244 -15.06 -17.61 33.34
C ILE A 244 -13.87 -17.58 34.31
N ALA A 245 -14.00 -16.95 35.48
CA ALA A 245 -12.93 -16.95 36.47
C ALA A 245 -12.57 -18.38 36.89
N TYR A 246 -13.57 -19.22 37.18
CA TYR A 246 -13.36 -20.62 37.54
C TYR A 246 -12.86 -21.47 36.36
N LEU A 247 -13.43 -21.31 35.16
CA LEU A 247 -13.05 -22.02 33.94
C LEU A 247 -11.65 -21.68 33.42
N THR A 248 -11.01 -20.66 33.98
CA THR A 248 -9.63 -20.26 33.67
C THR A 248 -8.70 -20.47 34.86
N GLY A 249 -9.16 -21.18 35.91
CA GLY A 249 -8.33 -21.61 37.03
C GLY A 249 -8.08 -20.55 38.11
N PHE A 250 -8.88 -19.47 38.17
CA PHE A 250 -8.87 -18.55 39.32
C PHE A 250 -9.73 -19.10 40.47
N SER A 251 -9.25 -18.93 41.69
CA SER A 251 -9.94 -19.33 42.93
C SER A 251 -11.22 -18.55 43.19
N ASP A 252 -11.26 -17.29 42.74
CA ASP A 252 -12.35 -16.37 42.98
C ASP A 252 -12.35 -15.22 41.96
N GLN A 253 -13.53 -14.61 41.80
CA GLN A 253 -13.75 -13.53 40.84
C GLN A 253 -13.02 -12.23 41.21
N SER A 254 -12.80 -11.96 42.50
CA SER A 254 -12.11 -10.75 42.94
C SER A 254 -10.65 -10.76 42.52
N HIS A 255 -9.97 -11.90 42.68
CA HIS A 255 -8.62 -12.12 42.20
C HIS A 255 -8.54 -12.05 40.67
N PHE A 256 -9.47 -12.71 39.96
CA PHE A 256 -9.58 -12.62 38.51
C PHE A 256 -9.69 -11.17 38.02
N ASN A 257 -10.63 -10.39 38.57
CA ASN A 257 -10.84 -9.00 38.17
C ASN A 257 -9.57 -8.15 38.31
N ARG A 258 -8.84 -8.31 39.42
CA ARG A 258 -7.59 -7.58 39.68
C ARG A 258 -6.51 -7.93 38.67
N ILE A 259 -6.32 -9.21 38.36
CA ILE A 259 -5.31 -9.67 37.40
C ILE A 259 -5.71 -9.28 35.97
N PHE A 260 -6.97 -9.43 35.61
CA PHE A 260 -7.49 -9.02 34.30
C PHE A 260 -7.25 -7.53 34.05
N LYS A 261 -7.59 -6.67 35.02
CA LYS A 261 -7.34 -5.22 34.92
C LYS A 261 -5.86 -4.89 34.81
N LYS A 262 -5.01 -5.59 35.59
CA LYS A 262 -3.56 -5.40 35.53
C LYS A 262 -2.99 -5.72 34.14
N GLN A 263 -3.50 -6.76 33.47
CA GLN A 263 -3.02 -7.20 32.16
C GLN A 263 -3.64 -6.43 30.98
N THR A 264 -4.93 -6.11 31.04
CA THR A 264 -5.69 -5.53 29.91
C THR A 264 -5.91 -4.02 30.04
N GLY A 265 -5.63 -3.43 31.20
CA GLY A 265 -5.90 -2.03 31.51
C GLY A 265 -7.34 -1.72 31.93
N GLU A 266 -8.28 -2.66 31.78
CA GLU A 266 -9.70 -2.44 32.11
C GLU A 266 -10.36 -3.63 32.81
N ASN A 267 -11.52 -3.40 33.43
CA ASN A 267 -12.24 -4.47 34.15
C ASN A 267 -12.92 -5.44 33.17
N PRO A 268 -13.04 -6.74 33.52
CA PRO A 268 -13.66 -7.76 32.66
C PRO A 268 -15.04 -7.40 32.10
N SER A 269 -15.89 -6.78 32.94
CA SER A 269 -17.25 -6.35 32.53
C SER A 269 -17.21 -5.26 31.45
N ALA A 270 -16.32 -4.27 31.61
CA ALA A 270 -16.15 -3.20 30.64
C ALA A 270 -15.59 -3.73 29.32
N PHE A 271 -14.58 -4.61 29.42
CA PHE A 271 -13.97 -5.28 28.27
C PHE A 271 -15.00 -6.09 27.47
N ARG A 272 -15.78 -6.95 28.13
CA ARG A 272 -16.85 -7.74 27.51
C ARG A 272 -17.89 -6.86 26.82
N LYS A 273 -18.29 -5.74 27.43
CA LYS A 273 -19.27 -4.80 26.85
C LYS A 273 -18.74 -4.16 25.56
N LYS A 274 -17.45 -3.83 25.50
CA LYS A 274 -16.81 -3.31 24.28
C LYS A 274 -16.76 -4.35 23.17
N LEU A 275 -16.35 -5.57 23.48
CA LEU A 275 -16.32 -6.69 22.52
C LEU A 275 -17.69 -6.94 21.90
N LEU A 276 -18.76 -6.90 22.70
CA LEU A 276 -20.14 -7.11 22.21
C LEU A 276 -20.70 -5.93 21.42
N LYS A 277 -20.27 -4.68 21.70
CA LYS A 277 -20.66 -3.50 20.89
C LYS A 277 -20.01 -3.52 19.51
N GLY A 278 -18.71 -3.85 19.42
CA GLY A 278 -18.00 -3.93 18.14
C GLY A 278 -18.55 -4.97 17.16
N LYS A 279 -19.31 -5.98 17.63
CA LYS A 279 -20.00 -6.96 16.78
C LYS A 279 -21.40 -6.51 16.31
N LYS A 280 -22.00 -5.47 16.93
CA LYS A 280 -23.32 -4.95 16.52
C LYS A 280 -23.23 -3.90 15.41
N ASP A 281 -22.11 -3.19 15.30
CA ASP A 281 -21.91 -2.15 14.28
C ASP A 281 -21.38 -2.72 12.94
N THR A 282 -21.12 -4.03 12.87
CA THR A 282 -20.62 -4.75 11.68
C THR A 282 -21.63 -5.77 11.14
N LYS A 283 -22.90 -5.69 11.54
CA LYS A 283 -23.99 -6.54 11.04
C LYS A 283 -25.04 -5.72 10.31
#